data_AF-A0A7C7X3P3-F1
#
_entry.id   AF-A0A7C7X3P3-F1
#
_cell.length_a   1.000
_cell.length_b   1.000
_cell.length_c   1.000
_cell.angle_alpha   90.00
_cell.angle_beta   90.00
_cell.angle_gamma   90.00
#
_symmetry.space_group_name_H-M   'P 1'
#
loop_
_entity.id
_entity.type
_entity.pdbx_description
1 polymer ?
#
loop_
_entity_poly.entity_id
_entity_poly.type
_entity_poly.pdbx_seq_one_letter_code
_entity_poly.pdbx_strand_id
1 'polypeptide(L)'
;MRNTDNKKKTFRGTADELARHMAPYVARAKVSDTVPYKAGESYLYEITAGWESDLLRRDTDTLTVRNGFELEQAFFAPGIKTIYVPQDASITRNVIRRVCSRHGQGKTVFYEVNKDE
;
A
#
# COMPACT_ATOMS: atom_id res chain seq x y z
N MET A 1 34.07 -4.83 14.17
CA MET A 1 33.20 -3.69 13.79
C MET A 1 32.83 -3.84 12.33
N ARG A 2 31.57 -4.14 11.98
CA ARG A 2 31.11 -4.15 10.58
C ARG A 2 30.77 -2.71 10.20
N ASN A 3 31.58 -2.14 9.32
CA ASN A 3 31.34 -0.82 8.75
C ASN A 3 30.16 -0.94 7.77
N THR A 4 28.96 -0.55 8.20
CA THR A 4 27.79 -0.46 7.32
C THR A 4 27.89 0.84 6.52
N ASP A 5 28.65 0.81 5.43
CA ASP A 5 28.58 1.82 4.37
C ASP A 5 27.20 1.72 3.71
N ASN A 6 26.23 2.42 4.30
CA ASN A 6 24.91 2.60 3.75
C ASN A 6 25.03 3.57 2.56
N LYS A 7 25.48 3.05 1.41
CA LYS A 7 25.54 3.78 0.14
C LYS A 7 24.13 4.29 -0.17
N LYS A 8 23.87 5.56 0.16
CA LYS A 8 22.69 6.28 -0.34
C LYS A 8 22.73 6.14 -1.86
N LYS A 9 21.82 5.35 -2.43
CA LYS A 9 21.65 5.25 -3.88
C LYS A 9 21.21 6.62 -4.36
N THR A 10 22.15 7.40 -4.88
CA THR A 10 21.83 8.67 -5.52
C THR A 10 21.07 8.35 -6.81
N PHE A 11 19.84 8.84 -6.93
CA PHE A 11 19.07 8.73 -8.16
C PHE A 11 19.86 9.38 -9.30
N ARG A 12 20.06 8.66 -10.40
CA ARG A 12 20.70 9.17 -11.62
C ARG A 12 19.68 9.14 -12.74
N GLY A 13 19.03 10.27 -12.96
CA GLY A 13 18.01 10.49 -13.98
C GLY A 13 17.65 11.97 -14.04
N THR A 14 16.78 12.32 -14.98
CA THR A 14 16.21 13.67 -15.12
C THR A 14 15.30 14.02 -13.93
N ALA A 15 15.01 15.31 -13.75
CA ALA A 15 14.08 15.77 -12.72
C ALA A 15 12.67 15.14 -12.88
N ASP A 16 12.24 14.93 -14.12
CA ASP A 16 10.95 14.28 -14.42
C ASP A 16 10.94 12.80 -14.04
N GLU A 17 12.04 12.08 -14.27
CA GLU A 17 12.18 10.69 -13.85
C GLU A 17 12.24 10.58 -12.32
N LEU A 18 12.89 11.52 -11.64
CA LEU A 18 12.90 11.58 -10.18
C LEU A 18 11.49 11.83 -9.64
N ALA A 19 10.75 12.77 -10.23
CA ALA A 19 9.37 13.08 -9.85
C ALA A 19 8.47 11.85 -10.00
N ARG A 20 8.58 11.11 -11.12
CA ARG A 20 7.84 9.86 -11.34
C ARG A 20 8.20 8.79 -10.32
N HIS A 21 9.48 8.66 -9.98
CA HIS A 21 9.93 7.69 -8.98
C HIS A 21 9.47 8.04 -7.56
N MET A 22 9.45 9.33 -7.23
CA MET A 22 9.07 9.83 -5.89
C MET A 22 7.55 9.90 -5.69
N ALA A 23 6.76 10.05 -6.75
CA ALA A 23 5.32 10.29 -6.66
C ALA A 23 4.56 9.24 -5.81
N PRO A 24 4.80 7.92 -5.94
CA PRO A 24 4.16 6.93 -5.07
C PRO A 24 4.55 7.05 -3.60
N TYR A 25 5.80 7.46 -3.30
CA TYR A 25 6.23 7.68 -1.92
C TYR A 25 5.51 8.88 -1.28
N VAL A 26 5.30 9.95 -2.06
CA VAL A 26 4.53 11.12 -1.61
C VAL A 26 3.06 10.75 -1.38
N ALA A 27 2.45 9.96 -2.29
CA ALA A 27 1.09 9.47 -2.13
C ALA A 27 0.96 8.63 -0.83
N ARG A 28 1.88 7.67 -0.61
CA ARG A 28 1.90 6.87 0.63
C ARG A 28 2.06 7.72 1.88
N ALA A 29 2.96 8.70 1.87
CA ALA A 29 3.21 9.57 3.03
C ALA A 29 1.94 10.34 3.39
N LYS A 30 1.30 10.96 2.39
CA LYS A 30 0.06 11.71 2.60
C LYS A 30 -1.08 10.84 3.13
N VAL A 31 -1.26 9.64 2.59
CA VAL A 31 -2.29 8.72 3.09
C VAL A 31 -1.96 8.26 4.51
N SER A 32 -0.68 8.04 4.83
CA SER A 32 -0.24 7.58 6.14
C SER A 32 -0.41 8.63 7.25
N ASP A 33 -0.68 9.89 6.90
CA ASP A 33 -1.08 10.92 7.87
C ASP A 33 -2.52 10.74 8.39
N THR A 34 -3.30 9.85 7.79
CA THR A 34 -4.64 9.47 8.29
C THR A 34 -4.55 8.38 9.36
N VAL A 35 -5.58 8.25 10.21
CA VAL A 35 -5.61 7.22 11.26
C VAL A 35 -5.98 5.86 10.63
N PRO A 36 -5.08 4.86 10.63
CA PRO A 36 -5.39 3.55 10.08
C PRO A 36 -6.21 2.69 11.05
N TYR A 37 -6.94 1.72 10.49
CA TYR A 37 -7.29 0.54 11.26
C TYR A 37 -6.03 -0.33 11.43
N LYS A 38 -5.60 -0.52 12.68
CA LYS A 38 -4.44 -1.35 13.03
C LYS A 38 -4.89 -2.72 13.51
N ALA A 39 -4.30 -3.78 12.94
CA ALA A 39 -4.51 -5.16 13.37
C ALA A 39 -3.16 -5.87 13.48
N GLY A 40 -2.67 -6.03 14.71
CA GLY A 40 -1.31 -6.51 14.96
C GLY A 40 -0.28 -5.57 14.32
N GLU A 41 0.53 -6.12 13.41
CA GLU A 41 1.54 -5.37 12.64
C GLU A 41 1.02 -4.83 11.30
N SER A 42 -0.24 -5.12 10.96
CA SER A 42 -0.85 -4.69 9.70
C SER A 42 -1.61 -3.38 9.86
N TYR A 43 -1.60 -2.57 8.80
CA TYR A 43 -2.27 -1.28 8.73
C TYR A 43 -3.23 -1.27 7.55
N LEU A 44 -4.46 -0.85 7.78
CA LEU A 44 -5.46 -0.59 6.74
C LEU A 44 -5.77 0.90 6.72
N TYR A 45 -5.50 1.53 5.59
CA TYR A 45 -5.86 2.91 5.30
C TYR A 45 -7.03 2.91 4.32
N GLU A 46 -8.12 3.56 4.70
CA GLU A 46 -9.25 3.80 3.81
C GLU A 46 -9.02 5.15 3.12
N ILE A 47 -9.00 5.15 1.79
CA ILE A 47 -8.69 6.32 0.97
C ILE A 47 -9.82 6.62 0.00
N THR A 48 -10.08 7.88 -0.26
CA THR A 48 -11.03 8.27 -1.30
C THR A 48 -10.33 8.32 -2.65
N ALA A 49 -11.03 8.00 -3.74
CA ALA A 49 -10.48 8.11 -5.08
C ALA A 49 -9.93 9.53 -5.35
N GLY A 50 -8.72 9.60 -5.90
CA GLY A 50 -8.00 10.84 -6.11
C GLY A 50 -6.64 10.60 -6.77
N TRP A 51 -5.83 11.65 -6.85
CA TRP A 51 -4.50 11.54 -7.45
C TRP A 51 -3.58 10.60 -6.64
N GLU A 52 -3.78 10.48 -5.33
CA GLU A 52 -3.04 9.56 -4.47
C GLU A 52 -3.32 8.11 -4.82
N SER A 53 -4.60 7.75 -4.99
CA SER A 53 -5.00 6.38 -5.31
C SER A 53 -4.60 5.98 -6.73
N ASP A 54 -4.63 6.91 -7.68
CA ASP A 54 -4.10 6.71 -9.04
C ASP A 54 -2.59 6.43 -9.05
N LEU A 55 -1.82 7.10 -8.19
CA LEU A 55 -0.38 6.85 -8.06
C LEU A 55 -0.09 5.51 -7.38
N LEU A 56 -0.83 5.16 -6.33
CA LEU A 56 -0.70 3.86 -5.67
C LEU A 56 -1.05 2.70 -6.61
N ARG A 57 -2.08 2.87 -7.44
CA ARG A 57 -2.50 1.88 -8.44
C ARG A 57 -1.44 1.61 -9.50
N ARG A 58 -0.62 2.61 -9.83
CA ARG A 58 0.44 2.53 -10.86
C ARG A 58 1.81 2.16 -10.28
N ASP A 59 1.92 2.06 -8.96
CA ASP A 59 3.18 1.80 -8.28
C ASP A 59 3.60 0.33 -8.39
N THR A 60 4.82 0.08 -8.86
CA THR A 60 5.35 -1.28 -9.05
C THR A 60 5.62 -2.00 -7.73
N ASP A 61 5.82 -1.26 -6.65
CA ASP A 61 6.05 -1.81 -5.30
C ASP A 61 4.74 -2.12 -4.57
N THR A 62 3.59 -1.85 -5.20
CA THR A 62 2.25 -2.04 -4.64
C THR A 62 1.50 -3.11 -5.43
N LEU A 63 1.11 -4.18 -4.74
CA LEU A 63 0.31 -5.23 -5.37
C LEU A 63 -1.17 -4.83 -5.38
N THR A 64 -1.78 -4.74 -6.56
CA THR A 64 -3.23 -4.53 -6.67
C THR A 64 -3.97 -5.86 -6.59
N VAL A 65 -5.00 -5.94 -5.74
CA VAL A 65 -5.86 -7.12 -5.58
C VAL A 65 -7.34 -6.76 -5.80
N ARG A 66 -8.13 -7.69 -6.34
CA ARG A 66 -9.52 -7.45 -6.77
C ARG A 66 -10.57 -8.24 -5.98
N ASN A 67 -10.15 -9.16 -5.10
CA ASN A 67 -11.06 -9.99 -4.32
C ASN A 67 -10.39 -10.50 -3.03
N GLY A 68 -11.19 -11.13 -2.15
CA GLY A 68 -10.71 -11.66 -0.87
C GLY A 68 -9.63 -12.73 -1.00
N PHE A 69 -9.69 -13.57 -2.03
CA PHE A 69 -8.73 -14.64 -2.25
C PHE A 69 -7.35 -14.10 -2.64
N GLU A 70 -7.30 -13.14 -3.56
CA GLU A 70 -6.06 -12.42 -3.91
C GLU A 70 -5.45 -11.68 -2.73
N LEU A 71 -6.30 -11.07 -1.88
CA LEU A 71 -5.84 -10.42 -0.65
C LEU A 71 -5.18 -11.42 0.30
N GLU A 72 -5.80 -12.57 0.54
CA GLU A 72 -5.21 -13.62 1.38
C GLU A 72 -3.87 -14.11 0.81
N GLN A 73 -3.82 -14.40 -0.50
CA GLN A 73 -2.56 -14.78 -1.16
C GLN A 73 -1.47 -13.72 -1.01
N ALA A 74 -1.82 -12.44 -1.20
CA ALA A 74 -0.89 -11.33 -1.02
C ALA A 74 -0.34 -11.23 0.41
N PHE A 75 -1.15 -11.58 1.42
CA PHE A 75 -0.72 -11.64 2.81
C PHE A 75 0.27 -12.77 3.09
N PHE A 76 0.16 -13.90 2.39
CA PHE A 76 1.12 -15.02 2.49
C PHE A 76 2.37 -14.84 1.62
N ALA A 77 2.29 -14.00 0.59
CA ALA A 77 3.41 -13.78 -0.33
C ALA A 77 4.57 -13.06 0.38
N PRO A 78 5.76 -13.69 0.43
CA PRO A 78 6.96 -13.02 0.92
C PRO A 78 7.35 -11.89 -0.04
N GLY A 79 7.85 -10.78 0.49
CA GLY A 79 8.31 -9.63 -0.31
C GLY A 79 7.23 -8.60 -0.64
N ILE A 80 5.94 -8.97 -0.63
CA ILE A 80 4.85 -8.00 -0.73
C ILE A 80 4.74 -7.25 0.60
N LYS A 81 4.82 -5.92 0.58
CA LYS A 81 4.66 -5.08 1.78
C LYS A 81 3.43 -4.19 1.71
N THR A 82 3.07 -3.80 0.49
CA THR A 82 2.02 -2.84 0.20
C THR A 82 1.00 -3.48 -0.73
N ILE A 83 -0.27 -3.35 -0.38
CA ILE A 83 -1.40 -3.88 -1.14
C ILE A 83 -2.37 -2.74 -1.40
N TYR A 84 -2.86 -2.63 -2.62
CA TYR A 84 -3.91 -1.70 -3.00
C TYR A 84 -5.18 -2.47 -3.40
N VAL A 85 -6.31 -2.05 -2.84
CA VAL A 85 -7.64 -2.60 -3.11
C VAL A 85 -8.46 -1.48 -3.74
N PRO A 86 -8.74 -1.54 -5.06
CA PRO A 86 -9.56 -0.54 -5.72
C PRO A 86 -11.01 -0.66 -5.27
N GLN A 87 -11.76 0.42 -5.47
CA GLN A 87 -13.16 0.51 -5.04
C GLN A 87 -14.07 -0.50 -5.75
N ASP A 88 -13.75 -0.82 -7.01
CA ASP A 88 -14.49 -1.78 -7.83
C ASP A 88 -14.15 -3.25 -7.50
N ALA A 89 -13.28 -3.50 -6.51
CA ALA A 89 -12.92 -4.84 -6.09
C ALA A 89 -14.12 -5.54 -5.44
N SER A 90 -14.27 -6.84 -5.74
CA SER A 90 -15.28 -7.72 -5.15
C SER A 90 -14.83 -8.18 -3.75
N ILE A 91 -14.63 -7.23 -2.84
CA ILE A 91 -14.19 -7.45 -1.46
C ILE A 91 -14.75 -6.35 -0.55
N THR A 92 -15.24 -6.74 0.62
CA THR A 92 -15.82 -5.79 1.57
C THR A 92 -14.80 -5.37 2.62
N ARG A 93 -15.01 -4.18 3.23
CA ARG A 93 -14.26 -3.69 4.40
C ARG A 93 -14.11 -4.77 5.49
N ASN A 94 -15.17 -5.52 5.79
CA ASN A 94 -15.16 -6.57 6.81
C ASN A 94 -14.25 -7.74 6.45
N VAL A 95 -14.21 -8.14 5.17
CA VAL A 95 -13.29 -9.17 4.69
C VAL A 95 -11.84 -8.68 4.81
N ILE A 96 -11.56 -7.44 4.38
CA ILE A 96 -10.21 -6.85 4.47
C ILE A 96 -9.72 -6.83 5.92
N ARG A 97 -10.54 -6.31 6.85
CA ARG A 97 -10.20 -6.25 8.28
C ARG A 97 -9.96 -7.63 8.87
N ARG A 98 -10.80 -8.62 8.50
CA ARG A 98 -10.63 -10.02 8.93
C ARG A 98 -9.29 -10.57 8.47
N VAL A 99 -8.92 -10.37 7.20
CA VAL A 99 -7.62 -10.82 6.68
C VAL A 99 -6.48 -10.11 7.42
N CYS A 100 -6.53 -8.78 7.58
CA CYS A 100 -5.52 -8.02 8.33
C CYS A 100 -5.32 -8.55 9.76
N SER A 101 -6.41 -8.95 10.43
CA SER A 101 -6.37 -9.46 11.81
C SER A 101 -5.84 -10.88 11.96
N ARG A 102 -5.93 -11.71 10.91
CA ARG A 102 -5.55 -13.13 10.95
C ARG A 102 -4.06 -13.36 10.72
N HIS A 103 -3.39 -12.43 10.05
CA HIS A 103 -2.02 -12.63 9.60
C HIS A 103 -1.06 -11.70 10.33
N GLY A 104 -0.02 -12.28 10.95
CA GLY A 104 1.01 -11.55 11.68
C GLY A 104 2.13 -10.97 10.80
N GLN A 105 2.07 -11.11 9.47
CA GLN A 105 3.18 -10.73 8.57
C GLN A 105 3.24 -9.22 8.22
N GLY A 106 2.55 -8.37 9.00
CA GLY A 106 2.57 -6.91 8.90
C GLY A 106 2.55 -6.34 7.48
N LYS A 107 1.35 -6.18 6.89
CA LYS A 107 1.18 -5.55 5.57
C LYS A 107 0.51 -4.19 5.70
N THR A 108 0.81 -3.28 4.77
CA THR A 108 0.04 -2.04 4.59
C THR A 108 -0.96 -2.23 3.46
N VAL A 109 -2.23 -2.00 3.75
CA VAL A 109 -3.34 -2.12 2.81
C VAL A 109 -3.95 -0.73 2.60
N PHE A 110 -4.04 -0.31 1.34
CA PHE A 110 -4.76 0.88 0.90
C PHE A 110 -6.07 0.45 0.26
N TYR A 111 -7.20 0.78 0.87
CA TYR A 111 -8.53 0.43 0.37
C TYR A 111 -9.26 1.69 -0.11
N GLU A 112 -9.58 1.72 -1.39
CA GLU A 112 -10.33 2.84 -1.99
C GLU A 112 -11.82 2.72 -1.64
N VAL A 113 -12.34 3.72 -0.92
CA VAL A 113 -13.74 3.82 -0.46
C VAL A 113 -14.46 4.95 -1.19
N ASN A 114 -15.78 4.79 -1.35
CA ASN A 114 -16.64 5.89 -1.73
C ASN A 114 -16.74 6.91 -0.61
N LYS A 115 -16.80 8.20 -0.93
CA LYS A 115 -17.06 9.26 0.05
C LYS A 115 -18.45 9.19 0.70
N ASP A 116 -19.35 8.39 0.12
CA ASP A 116 -20.76 8.30 0.50
C ASP A 116 -21.11 7.04 1.32
N GLU A 117 -20.11 6.25 1.74
CA GLU A 117 -20.25 5.07 2.65
C GLU A 117 -19.66 5.34 4.06
#